data_AF-I9VY21-F1
#
_entry.id   AF-I9VY21-F1
#
_cell.length_a   1.000
_cell.length_b   1.000
_cell.length_c   1.000
_cell.angle_alpha   90.00
_cell.angle_beta   90.00
_cell.angle_gamma   90.00
#
_symmetry.space_group_name_H-M   'P 1'
#
loop_
_entity.id
_entity.type
_entity.pdbx_description
1 polymer ?
#
loop_
_entity_poly.entity_id
_entity_poly.type
_entity_poly.pdbx_seq_one_letter_code
_entity_poly.pdbx_strand_id
1 'polypeptide(L)'
;MANLDTQFQEFYGELQITVTKKQALITSHNNLRTKIQKYFAKNHPEYVPSFYIQGSYKMGTTIRTRDDECDLDDGCYFIPKPEVKGITLQNWVMDAVNGTVGATPVHKNKCIRVNYAAGYHIDLPVYRKERCNDNTEHPELAVRDGEYELSDPREIVQWFNSKKKDNPVLIRLVSYLKSWCDTVRGFMPPGLAMTILASKYQKKHEGRDDIALRDTLKSIRTALQANFSCVVPGTPYDDLFESYDSNRQEKFMSELDGFIEDADRAVNEKNKLKASKLWKKHLGNRFHLAPDENDAEMSKLDKLRDIGNKVLTGIATTAHNGYIHAAEGVKNVSHRNYGNE
;
A
#
# COMPACT_ATOMS: atom_id res chain seq x y z
N MET A 1 -18.90 6.87 16.25
CA MET A 1 -17.86 6.46 15.31
C MET A 1 -16.92 5.54 16.06
N ALA A 2 -16.97 4.25 15.76
CA ALA A 2 -16.07 3.26 16.31
C ALA A 2 -14.63 3.63 15.97
N ASN A 3 -13.77 3.75 16.98
CA ASN A 3 -12.36 3.92 16.73
C ASN A 3 -11.74 2.54 16.48
N LEU A 4 -11.26 2.31 15.26
CA LEU A 4 -10.60 1.08 14.84
C LEU A 4 -9.10 1.24 14.58
N ASP A 5 -8.48 2.33 15.03
CA ASP A 5 -7.05 2.57 14.79
C ASP A 5 -6.17 1.40 15.25
N THR A 6 -6.48 0.79 16.40
CA THR A 6 -5.79 -0.42 16.88
C THR A 6 -5.86 -1.57 15.88
N GLN A 7 -7.04 -1.86 15.31
CA GLN A 7 -7.19 -2.91 14.29
C GLN A 7 -6.39 -2.60 13.03
N PHE A 8 -6.30 -1.31 12.64
CA PHE A 8 -5.47 -0.88 11.52
C PHE A 8 -3.97 -1.03 11.81
N GLN A 9 -3.50 -0.67 13.00
CA GLN A 9 -2.09 -0.88 13.38
C GLN A 9 -1.73 -2.37 13.44
N GLU A 10 -2.60 -3.21 14.02
CA GLU A 10 -2.43 -4.67 14.03
C GLU A 10 -2.39 -5.23 12.60
N PHE A 11 -3.32 -4.79 11.76
CA PHE A 11 -3.36 -5.18 10.35
C PHE A 11 -2.09 -4.78 9.60
N TYR A 12 -1.58 -3.56 9.83
CA TYR A 12 -0.29 -3.14 9.27
C TYR A 12 0.83 -4.09 9.69
N GLY A 13 0.85 -4.51 10.97
CA GLY A 13 1.76 -5.53 11.49
C GLY A 13 1.63 -6.88 10.77
N GLU A 14 0.39 -7.35 10.56
CA GLU A 14 0.10 -8.60 9.84
C GLU A 14 0.55 -8.57 8.38
N LEU A 15 0.55 -7.39 7.75
CA LEU A 15 1.06 -7.22 6.38
C LEU A 15 2.59 -7.25 6.31
N GLN A 16 3.33 -7.05 7.41
CA GLN A 16 4.80 -7.02 7.35
C GLN A 16 5.38 -8.39 7.03
N ILE A 17 6.51 -8.40 6.31
CA ILE A 17 7.29 -9.63 6.10
C ILE A 17 7.81 -10.12 7.45
N THR A 18 7.57 -11.39 7.77
CA THR A 18 8.05 -12.01 9.00
C THR A 18 9.58 -12.04 9.02
N VAL A 19 10.17 -12.01 10.22
CA VAL A 19 11.64 -12.04 10.40
C VAL A 19 12.26 -13.24 9.67
N THR A 20 11.68 -14.43 9.84
CA THR A 20 12.15 -15.67 9.21
C THR A 20 12.08 -15.60 7.68
N LYS A 21 10.96 -15.09 7.12
CA LYS A 21 10.80 -14.97 5.67
C LYS A 21 11.77 -13.94 5.09
N LYS A 22 11.99 -12.81 5.79
CA LYS A 22 12.98 -11.80 5.42
C LYS A 22 14.40 -12.37 5.41
N GLN A 23 14.78 -13.15 6.41
CA GLN A 23 16.10 -13.78 6.46
C GLN A 23 16.33 -14.76 5.30
N ALA A 24 15.32 -15.58 4.99
CA ALA A 24 15.36 -16.49 3.85
C ALA A 24 15.46 -15.73 2.52
N LEU A 25 14.65 -14.69 2.33
CA LEU A 25 14.65 -13.82 1.16
C LEU A 25 16.04 -13.19 0.91
N ILE A 26 16.66 -12.63 1.94
CA ILE A 26 18.01 -12.02 1.84
C ILE A 26 19.08 -13.06 1.53
N THR A 27 18.97 -14.27 2.09
CA THR A 27 19.91 -15.36 1.79
C THR A 27 19.83 -15.76 0.32
N SER A 28 18.61 -15.94 -0.18
CA SER A 28 18.32 -16.25 -1.58
C SER A 28 18.78 -15.16 -2.54
N HIS A 29 18.51 -13.90 -2.18
CA HIS A 29 18.98 -12.70 -2.90
C HIS A 29 20.50 -12.66 -3.06
N ASN A 30 21.26 -12.84 -1.97
CA ASN A 30 22.71 -12.86 -2.01
C ASN A 30 23.27 -14.04 -2.84
N ASN A 31 22.61 -15.19 -2.79
CA ASN A 31 22.97 -16.35 -3.60
C ASN A 31 22.79 -16.06 -5.11
N LEU A 32 21.65 -15.48 -5.51
CA LEU A 32 21.42 -15.12 -6.92
C LEU A 32 22.48 -14.15 -7.45
N ARG A 33 22.81 -13.10 -6.69
CA ARG A 33 23.90 -12.17 -7.08
C ARG A 33 25.22 -12.90 -7.29
N THR A 34 25.59 -13.79 -6.36
CA THR A 34 26.82 -14.59 -6.45
C THR A 34 26.81 -15.50 -7.68
N LYS A 35 25.69 -16.16 -7.99
CA LYS A 35 25.56 -17.02 -9.18
C LYS A 35 25.68 -16.22 -10.47
N ILE A 36 25.00 -15.08 -10.57
CA ILE A 36 25.08 -14.18 -11.72
C ILE A 36 26.51 -13.70 -11.94
N GLN A 37 27.18 -13.22 -10.89
CA GLN A 37 28.58 -12.78 -10.97
C GLN A 37 29.52 -13.90 -11.45
N LYS A 38 29.39 -15.12 -10.90
CA LYS A 38 30.20 -16.27 -11.31
C LYS A 38 29.94 -16.69 -12.76
N TYR A 39 28.68 -16.66 -13.19
CA TYR A 39 28.31 -16.99 -14.56
C TYR A 39 28.92 -15.99 -15.56
N PHE A 40 28.80 -14.69 -15.29
CA PHE A 40 29.34 -13.66 -16.17
C PHE A 40 30.87 -13.67 -16.19
N ALA A 41 31.54 -13.82 -15.04
CA ALA A 41 32.99 -13.95 -15.00
C ALA A 41 33.54 -15.11 -15.85
N LYS A 42 32.74 -16.16 -16.06
CA LYS A 42 33.13 -17.33 -16.87
C LYS A 42 32.75 -17.19 -18.34
N ASN A 43 31.53 -16.75 -18.63
CA ASN A 43 30.94 -16.84 -19.98
C ASN A 43 30.91 -15.50 -20.73
N HIS A 44 30.97 -14.38 -20.00
CA HIS A 44 30.88 -13.01 -20.51
C HIS A 44 31.81 -12.07 -19.71
N PRO A 45 33.13 -12.35 -19.64
CA PRO A 45 34.07 -11.63 -18.79
C PRO A 45 34.20 -10.13 -19.10
N GLU A 46 33.73 -9.70 -20.27
CA GLU A 46 33.65 -8.31 -20.69
C GLU A 46 32.62 -7.47 -19.91
N TYR A 47 31.66 -8.12 -19.23
CA TYR A 47 30.62 -7.44 -18.46
C TYR A 47 30.69 -7.80 -16.97
N VAL A 48 30.75 -6.78 -16.12
CA VAL A 48 30.70 -6.97 -14.66
C VAL A 48 29.31 -6.59 -14.15
N PRO A 49 28.44 -7.57 -13.81
CA PRO A 49 27.12 -7.26 -13.28
C PRO A 49 27.21 -6.55 -11.93
N SER A 50 26.42 -5.49 -11.79
CA SER A 50 26.18 -4.76 -10.54
C SER A 50 24.68 -4.79 -10.20
N PHE A 51 24.31 -4.48 -8.96
CA PHE A 51 22.95 -4.73 -8.49
C PHE A 51 22.39 -3.59 -7.64
N TYR A 52 21.08 -3.34 -7.77
CA TYR A 52 20.36 -2.36 -6.97
C TYR A 52 18.97 -2.89 -6.59
N ILE A 53 18.73 -3.04 -5.27
CA ILE A 53 17.40 -3.38 -4.77
C ILE A 53 16.49 -2.17 -4.97
N GLN A 54 15.38 -2.38 -5.67
CA GLN A 54 14.40 -1.38 -6.03
C GLN A 54 13.01 -1.71 -5.46
N GLY A 55 12.00 -0.97 -5.93
CA GLY A 55 10.61 -1.31 -5.67
C GLY A 55 10.18 -1.18 -4.22
N SER A 56 9.17 -1.97 -3.85
CA SER A 56 8.48 -1.84 -2.58
C SER A 56 9.38 -2.09 -1.37
N TYR A 57 10.38 -2.96 -1.51
CA TYR A 57 11.32 -3.27 -0.44
C TYR A 57 12.16 -2.05 -0.07
N LYS A 58 12.70 -1.35 -1.07
CA LYS A 58 13.49 -0.13 -0.87
C LYS A 58 12.64 1.05 -0.39
N MET A 59 11.36 1.07 -0.78
CA MET A 59 10.37 2.04 -0.32
C MET A 59 9.77 1.72 1.06
N GLY A 60 10.01 0.53 1.62
CA GLY A 60 9.44 0.10 2.90
C GLY A 60 7.94 -0.18 2.85
N THR A 61 7.40 -0.51 1.67
CA THR A 61 5.96 -0.75 1.42
C THR A 61 5.67 -2.16 0.93
N THR A 62 6.62 -3.10 1.09
CA THR A 62 6.37 -4.52 0.82
C THR A 62 5.32 -5.05 1.79
N ILE A 63 4.40 -5.85 1.27
CA ILE A 63 3.39 -6.54 2.08
C ILE A 63 3.50 -8.04 1.85
N ARG A 64 3.07 -8.84 2.83
CA ARG A 64 2.69 -10.22 2.62
C ARG A 64 1.28 -10.25 2.02
N THR A 65 1.13 -10.90 0.88
CA THR A 65 -0.17 -11.09 0.23
C THR A 65 -1.06 -12.02 1.06
N ARG A 66 -2.32 -12.17 0.65
CA ARG A 66 -3.27 -13.14 1.21
C ARG A 66 -2.78 -14.58 1.10
N ASP A 67 -1.90 -14.87 0.14
CA ASP A 67 -1.27 -16.18 -0.06
C ASP A 67 0.05 -16.31 0.71
N ASP A 68 0.34 -15.36 1.60
CA ASP A 68 1.58 -15.22 2.36
C ASP A 68 2.84 -15.04 1.49
N GLU A 69 2.69 -14.63 0.23
CA GLU A 69 3.83 -14.34 -0.65
C GLU A 69 4.36 -12.92 -0.47
N CYS A 70 5.64 -12.72 -0.75
CA CYS A 70 6.23 -11.39 -0.89
C CYS A 70 7.24 -11.34 -2.04
N ASP A 71 7.54 -10.14 -2.50
CA ASP A 71 8.41 -9.85 -3.64
C ASP A 71 9.64 -9.05 -3.24
N LEU A 72 10.71 -9.19 -4.02
CA LEU A 72 11.88 -8.33 -3.99
C LEU A 72 12.34 -8.07 -5.41
N ASP A 73 12.42 -6.81 -5.79
CA ASP A 73 12.98 -6.39 -7.07
C ASP A 73 14.48 -6.08 -6.89
N ASP A 74 15.36 -6.82 -7.55
CA ASP A 74 16.81 -6.59 -7.56
C ASP A 74 17.30 -6.37 -8.99
N GLY A 75 17.42 -5.10 -9.39
CA GLY A 75 17.89 -4.73 -10.72
C GLY A 75 19.32 -5.23 -10.95
N CYS A 76 19.56 -5.90 -12.07
CA CYS A 76 20.86 -6.38 -12.52
C CYS A 76 21.37 -5.48 -13.64
N TYR A 77 22.45 -4.75 -13.39
CA TYR A 77 23.00 -3.71 -14.26
C TYR A 77 24.29 -4.15 -14.91
N PHE A 78 24.35 -4.11 -16.24
CA PHE A 78 25.52 -4.46 -17.02
C PHE A 78 26.26 -3.22 -17.52
N ILE A 79 27.57 -3.23 -17.28
CA ILE A 79 28.51 -2.13 -17.55
C ILE A 79 29.83 -2.75 -18.05
N PRO A 80 30.43 -2.27 -19.16
CA PRO A 80 29.86 -1.30 -20.11
C PRO A 80 28.59 -1.82 -20.77
N LYS A 81 27.87 -0.95 -21.48
CA LYS A 81 26.60 -1.27 -22.14
C LYS A 81 26.79 -2.44 -23.13
N PRO A 82 26.07 -3.57 -22.96
CA PRO A 82 26.11 -4.65 -23.93
C PRO A 82 25.40 -4.27 -25.23
N GLU A 83 26.07 -4.48 -26.36
CA GLU A 83 25.53 -4.31 -27.72
C GLU A 83 24.84 -5.60 -28.22
N VAL A 84 23.90 -6.09 -27.41
CA VAL A 84 23.03 -7.24 -27.72
C VAL A 84 21.57 -6.85 -27.55
N LYS A 85 20.65 -7.62 -28.12
CA LYS A 85 19.20 -7.42 -27.92
C LYS A 85 18.79 -7.62 -26.47
N GLY A 86 17.73 -6.96 -26.03
CA GLY A 86 17.20 -7.06 -24.66
C GLY A 86 16.92 -8.50 -24.23
N ILE A 87 16.28 -9.28 -25.10
CA ILE A 87 16.04 -10.71 -24.89
C ILE A 87 17.32 -11.52 -24.69
N THR A 88 18.39 -11.22 -25.42
CA THR A 88 19.68 -11.92 -25.31
C THR A 88 20.30 -11.67 -23.94
N LEU A 89 20.31 -10.41 -23.50
CA LEU A 89 20.85 -10.04 -22.20
C LEU A 89 20.03 -10.66 -21.05
N GLN A 90 18.70 -10.69 -21.17
CA GLN A 90 17.83 -11.38 -20.22
C GLN A 90 18.08 -12.90 -20.21
N ASN A 91 18.32 -13.53 -21.36
CA ASN A 91 18.63 -14.96 -21.44
C ASN A 91 19.93 -15.31 -20.71
N TRP A 92 20.98 -14.48 -20.81
CA TRP A 92 22.21 -14.71 -20.04
C TRP A 92 21.96 -14.69 -18.53
N VAL A 93 21.09 -13.80 -18.04
CA VAL A 93 20.68 -13.77 -16.63
C VAL A 93 19.83 -15.00 -16.29
N MET A 94 18.92 -15.42 -17.16
CA MET A 94 18.11 -16.62 -17.01
C MET A 94 18.99 -17.87 -16.87
N ASP A 95 19.99 -18.03 -17.75
CA ASP A 95 20.95 -19.13 -17.72
C ASP A 95 21.77 -19.13 -16.42
N ALA A 96 22.17 -17.95 -15.94
CA ALA A 96 22.92 -17.81 -14.70
C ALA A 96 22.14 -18.26 -13.46
N VAL A 97 20.82 -18.02 -13.43
CA VAL A 97 19.97 -18.37 -12.29
C VAL A 97 19.30 -19.75 -12.45
N ASN A 98 19.43 -20.38 -13.61
CA ASN A 98 18.92 -21.73 -13.86
C ASN A 98 19.56 -22.74 -12.89
N GLY A 99 18.79 -23.78 -12.52
CA GLY A 99 19.23 -24.78 -11.54
C GLY A 99 19.45 -24.24 -10.13
N THR A 100 18.83 -23.12 -9.75
CA THR A 100 18.82 -22.67 -8.35
C THR A 100 17.96 -23.60 -7.51
N VAL A 101 18.56 -24.20 -6.48
CA VAL A 101 17.90 -25.21 -5.63
C VAL A 101 16.70 -24.60 -4.92
N GLY A 102 15.56 -25.29 -4.97
CA GLY A 102 14.32 -24.84 -4.33
C GLY A 102 13.67 -23.62 -5.00
N ALA A 103 14.10 -23.29 -6.22
CA ALA A 103 13.60 -22.15 -6.96
C ALA A 103 13.35 -22.45 -8.45
N THR A 104 12.37 -21.76 -9.03
CA THR A 104 11.99 -21.87 -10.43
C THR A 104 12.08 -20.50 -11.10
N PRO A 105 13.11 -20.26 -11.93
CA PRO A 105 13.19 -19.07 -12.77
C PRO A 105 12.10 -19.07 -13.86
N VAL A 106 11.54 -17.90 -14.12
CA VAL A 106 10.50 -17.64 -15.11
C VAL A 106 10.84 -16.36 -15.86
N HIS A 107 10.90 -16.45 -17.17
CA HIS A 107 11.18 -15.31 -18.04
C HIS A 107 9.91 -14.48 -18.26
N LYS A 108 9.82 -13.32 -17.60
CA LYS A 108 8.75 -12.33 -17.80
C LYS A 108 9.20 -11.31 -18.85
N ASN A 109 8.27 -10.47 -19.31
CA ASN A 109 8.59 -9.49 -20.34
C ASN A 109 9.68 -8.49 -19.89
N LYS A 110 9.60 -7.99 -18.65
CA LYS A 110 10.50 -6.94 -18.13
C LYS A 110 11.53 -7.45 -17.10
N CYS A 111 11.53 -8.74 -16.76
CA CYS A 111 12.44 -9.28 -15.75
C CYS A 111 12.57 -10.82 -15.83
N ILE A 112 13.60 -11.35 -15.17
CA ILE A 112 13.65 -12.77 -14.79
C ILE A 112 13.13 -12.91 -13.37
N ARG A 113 11.99 -13.60 -13.20
CA ARG A 113 11.39 -13.89 -11.89
C ARG A 113 11.89 -15.22 -11.36
N VAL A 114 12.50 -15.24 -10.19
CA VAL A 114 12.91 -16.48 -9.51
C VAL A 114 11.95 -16.77 -8.36
N ASN A 115 11.05 -17.76 -8.56
CA ASN A 115 10.07 -18.16 -7.55
C ASN A 115 10.69 -19.16 -6.57
N TYR A 116 10.61 -18.91 -5.27
CA TYR A 116 11.09 -19.82 -4.23
C TYR A 116 9.92 -20.55 -3.56
N ALA A 117 10.09 -21.84 -3.27
CA ALA A 117 9.09 -22.65 -2.56
C ALA A 117 8.76 -22.11 -1.14
N ALA A 118 9.62 -21.25 -0.59
CA ALA A 118 9.42 -20.58 0.70
C ALA A 118 8.38 -19.42 0.66
N GLY A 119 7.64 -19.27 -0.44
CA GLY A 119 6.56 -18.29 -0.59
C GLY A 119 7.10 -16.87 -0.74
N TYR A 120 8.07 -16.69 -1.63
CA TYR A 120 8.49 -15.38 -2.13
C TYR A 120 9.12 -15.52 -3.51
N HIS A 121 9.22 -14.42 -4.24
CA HIS A 121 9.96 -14.37 -5.50
C HIS A 121 10.91 -13.17 -5.54
N ILE A 122 12.00 -13.34 -6.29
CA ILE A 122 12.96 -12.28 -6.57
C ILE A 122 12.87 -11.97 -8.05
N ASP A 123 12.48 -10.75 -8.38
CA ASP A 123 12.46 -10.25 -9.74
C ASP A 123 13.79 -9.59 -10.06
N LEU A 124 14.38 -9.99 -11.19
CA LEU A 124 15.63 -9.45 -11.70
C LEU A 124 15.35 -8.67 -12.99
N PRO A 125 14.88 -7.42 -12.92
CA PRO A 125 14.88 -6.53 -14.07
C PRO A 125 16.32 -6.32 -14.55
N VAL A 126 16.53 -6.41 -15.86
CA VAL A 126 17.87 -6.41 -16.45
C VAL A 126 18.11 -5.07 -17.12
N TYR A 127 19.12 -4.35 -16.66
CA TYR A 127 19.46 -3.01 -17.11
C TYR A 127 20.82 -2.98 -17.78
N ARG A 128 21.00 -2.03 -18.69
CA ARG A 128 22.32 -1.66 -19.23
C ARG A 128 22.55 -0.15 -19.12
N LYS A 129 23.81 0.23 -18.98
CA LYS A 129 24.25 1.63 -18.99
C LYS A 129 25.74 1.73 -19.37
N GLU A 130 26.14 2.88 -19.88
CA GLU A 130 27.51 3.14 -20.33
C GLU A 130 28.49 3.24 -19.16
N ARG A 131 28.13 4.00 -18.11
CA ARG A 131 29.09 4.41 -17.08
C ARG A 131 28.78 3.82 -15.72
N CYS A 132 29.84 3.31 -15.08
CA CYS A 132 29.81 2.95 -13.67
C CYS A 132 29.75 4.21 -12.80
N ASN A 133 28.97 4.15 -11.71
CA ASN A 133 28.81 5.24 -10.73
C ASN A 133 28.31 6.59 -11.27
N ASP A 134 27.87 6.66 -12.53
CA ASP A 134 27.14 7.81 -13.05
C ASP A 134 25.67 7.73 -12.61
N ASN A 135 25.27 8.67 -11.76
CA ASN A 135 23.88 8.82 -11.31
C ASN A 135 23.09 9.81 -12.17
N THR A 136 23.73 10.44 -13.15
CA THR A 136 23.07 11.33 -14.13
C THR A 136 22.61 10.55 -15.37
N GLU A 137 23.24 9.41 -15.66
CA GLU A 137 22.79 8.50 -16.71
C GLU A 137 21.57 7.67 -16.22
N HIS A 138 20.47 7.74 -16.97
CA HIS A 138 19.32 6.87 -16.77
C HIS A 138 19.55 5.52 -17.47
N PRO A 139 19.34 4.40 -16.76
CA PRO A 139 19.58 3.08 -17.32
C PRO A 139 18.47 2.68 -18.30
N GLU A 140 18.82 1.78 -19.21
CA GLU A 140 17.89 1.18 -20.14
C GLU A 140 17.50 -0.23 -19.66
N LEU A 141 16.21 -0.48 -19.47
CA LEU A 141 15.64 -1.77 -19.12
C LEU A 141 15.50 -2.64 -20.38
N ALA A 142 16.05 -3.85 -20.33
CA ALA A 142 15.85 -4.87 -21.35
C ALA A 142 14.40 -5.38 -21.33
N VAL A 143 13.78 -5.49 -22.50
CA VAL A 143 12.42 -6.03 -22.68
C VAL A 143 12.50 -7.28 -23.55
N ARG A 144 11.83 -8.37 -23.14
CA ARG A 144 11.87 -9.66 -23.86
C ARG A 144 11.25 -9.54 -25.25
N ASP A 145 10.08 -8.92 -25.31
CA ASP A 145 9.28 -8.80 -26.53
C ASP A 145 9.58 -7.46 -27.24
N GLY A 146 10.72 -6.81 -26.93
CA GLY A 146 11.15 -5.53 -27.47
C GLY A 146 12.68 -5.38 -27.45
N GLU A 147 13.16 -4.15 -27.54
CA GLU A 147 14.58 -3.84 -27.40
C GLU A 147 14.88 -3.40 -25.96
N TYR A 148 14.92 -2.09 -25.74
CA TYR A 148 15.24 -1.46 -24.47
C TYR A 148 14.37 -0.23 -24.26
N GLU A 149 13.98 0.00 -23.01
CA GLU A 149 13.17 1.14 -22.59
C GLU A 149 13.92 1.93 -21.51
N LEU A 150 13.90 3.26 -21.56
CA LEU A 150 14.42 4.06 -20.45
C LEU A 150 13.59 3.78 -19.20
N SER A 151 14.24 3.49 -18.07
CA SER A 151 13.53 3.24 -16.82
C SER A 151 14.45 3.41 -15.63
N ASP A 152 14.23 4.44 -14.82
CA ASP A 152 15.07 4.69 -13.64
C ASP A 152 14.33 4.45 -12.31
N PRO A 153 14.39 3.23 -11.77
CA PRO A 153 13.75 2.90 -10.50
C PRO A 153 14.35 3.65 -9.31
N ARG A 154 15.56 4.22 -9.43
CA ARG A 154 16.21 4.99 -8.35
C ARG A 154 15.45 6.28 -8.10
N GLU A 155 14.96 6.94 -9.15
CA GLU A 155 14.20 8.18 -9.04
C GLU A 155 12.89 7.98 -8.28
N ILE A 156 12.18 6.89 -8.58
CA ILE A 156 10.94 6.51 -7.89
C ILE A 156 11.19 6.30 -6.39
N VAL A 157 12.26 5.57 -6.06
CA VAL A 157 12.67 5.32 -4.66
C VAL A 157 13.01 6.63 -3.95
N GLN A 158 13.81 7.51 -4.58
CA GLN A 158 14.19 8.80 -4.00
C GLN A 158 12.97 9.70 -3.80
N TRP A 159 12.11 9.79 -4.81
CA TRP A 159 10.86 10.52 -4.76
C TRP A 159 9.98 10.04 -3.60
N PHE A 160 9.71 8.73 -3.48
CA PHE A 160 8.84 8.22 -2.42
C PHE A 160 9.47 8.40 -1.03
N ASN A 161 10.78 8.19 -0.90
CA ASN A 161 11.49 8.42 0.35
C ASN A 161 11.40 9.89 0.80
N SER A 162 11.42 10.85 -0.13
CA SER A 162 11.17 12.26 0.20
C SER A 162 9.75 12.50 0.70
N LYS A 163 8.74 11.81 0.13
CA LYS A 163 7.33 11.97 0.52
C LYS A 163 7.02 11.39 1.91
N LYS A 164 7.70 10.31 2.30
CA LYS A 164 7.45 9.62 3.57
C LYS A 164 8.30 10.11 4.75
N LYS A 165 9.34 10.93 4.52
CA LYS A 165 10.34 11.32 5.53
C LYS A 165 9.74 11.75 6.86
N ASP A 166 8.72 12.62 6.81
CA ASP A 166 8.02 13.15 7.99
C ASP A 166 6.55 12.68 8.01
N ASN A 167 6.32 11.48 7.49
CA ASN A 167 4.98 10.97 7.26
C ASN A 167 4.91 9.43 7.30
N PRO A 168 5.03 8.83 8.50
CA PRO A 168 4.96 7.38 8.65
C PRO A 168 3.58 6.81 8.28
N VAL A 169 2.52 7.62 8.38
CA VAL A 169 1.14 7.25 8.00
C VAL A 169 1.07 6.85 6.51
N LEU A 170 1.86 7.49 5.64
CA LEU A 170 1.87 7.21 4.21
C LEU A 170 2.21 5.74 3.92
N ILE A 171 3.19 5.15 4.64
CA ILE A 171 3.59 3.76 4.44
C ILE A 171 2.42 2.82 4.78
N ARG A 172 1.69 3.11 5.86
CA ARG A 172 0.54 2.33 6.28
C ARG A 172 -0.60 2.42 5.27
N LEU A 173 -0.95 3.64 4.84
CA LEU A 173 -1.98 3.85 3.80
C LEU A 173 -1.64 3.11 2.49
N VAL A 174 -0.38 3.17 2.04
CA VAL A 174 0.07 2.41 0.86
C VAL A 174 -0.09 0.91 1.09
N SER A 175 0.25 0.41 2.28
CA SER A 175 0.13 -1.01 2.62
C SER A 175 -1.33 -1.47 2.61
N TYR A 176 -2.26 -0.67 3.15
CA TYR A 176 -3.70 -0.96 3.13
C TYR A 176 -4.25 -1.01 1.70
N LEU A 177 -3.89 -0.02 0.87
CA LEU A 177 -4.32 0.03 -0.54
C LEU A 177 -3.76 -1.14 -1.36
N LYS A 178 -2.51 -1.55 -1.10
CA LYS A 178 -1.93 -2.74 -1.72
C LYS A 178 -2.66 -4.02 -1.28
N SER A 179 -3.04 -4.14 -0.01
CA SER A 179 -3.82 -5.27 0.48
C SER A 179 -5.23 -5.31 -0.12
N TRP A 180 -5.85 -4.14 -0.33
CA TRP A 180 -7.12 -4.06 -1.06
C TRP A 180 -6.99 -4.56 -2.50
N CYS A 181 -5.96 -4.12 -3.22
CA CYS A 181 -5.67 -4.62 -4.57
C CYS A 181 -5.43 -6.14 -4.60
N ASP A 182 -4.74 -6.69 -3.60
CA ASP A 182 -4.52 -8.13 -3.47
C ASP A 182 -5.78 -8.91 -3.05
N THR A 183 -6.71 -8.26 -2.36
CA THR A 183 -8.00 -8.86 -1.99
C THR A 183 -8.89 -9.02 -3.22
N VAL A 184 -9.01 -7.96 -4.04
CA VAL A 184 -9.86 -7.96 -5.25
C VAL A 184 -9.19 -8.69 -6.43
N ARG A 185 -7.91 -8.42 -6.72
CA ARG A 185 -7.10 -8.95 -7.85
C ARG A 185 -7.65 -8.66 -9.26
N GLY A 186 -6.89 -9.08 -10.26
CA GLY A 186 -7.29 -9.04 -11.67
C GLY A 186 -7.10 -7.65 -12.28
N PHE A 187 -8.19 -6.89 -12.38
CA PHE A 187 -8.21 -5.59 -13.07
C PHE A 187 -7.60 -4.44 -12.24
N MET A 188 -7.34 -4.67 -10.95
CA MET A 188 -6.82 -3.67 -10.03
C MET A 188 -5.49 -3.05 -10.49
N PRO A 189 -5.23 -1.77 -10.12
CA PRO A 189 -3.93 -1.13 -10.31
C PRO A 189 -2.75 -1.87 -9.71
N PRO A 190 -1.54 -1.74 -10.31
CA PRO A 190 -0.33 -2.25 -9.71
C PRO A 190 -0.01 -1.53 -8.40
N GLY A 191 0.75 -2.17 -7.52
CA GLY A 191 1.13 -1.59 -6.22
C GLY A 191 1.88 -0.25 -6.32
N LEU A 192 2.60 -0.01 -7.42
CA LEU A 192 3.24 1.28 -7.69
C LEU A 192 2.19 2.39 -7.91
N ALA A 193 1.09 2.11 -8.61
CA ALA A 193 0.01 3.09 -8.78
C ALA A 193 -0.61 3.45 -7.43
N MET A 194 -0.87 2.48 -6.56
CA MET A 194 -1.34 2.76 -5.19
C MET A 194 -0.35 3.59 -4.39
N THR A 195 0.96 3.34 -4.56
CA THR A 195 2.02 4.14 -3.93
C THR A 195 1.98 5.59 -4.41
N ILE A 196 1.80 5.81 -5.72
CA ILE A 196 1.72 7.14 -6.32
C ILE A 196 0.46 7.89 -5.87
N LEU A 197 -0.70 7.25 -6.00
CA LEU A 197 -2.00 7.84 -5.64
C LEU A 197 -2.06 8.20 -4.15
N ALA A 198 -1.63 7.30 -3.25
CA ALA A 198 -1.57 7.61 -1.82
C ALA A 198 -0.63 8.79 -1.54
N SER A 199 0.55 8.83 -2.17
CA SER A 199 1.51 9.92 -1.94
C SER A 199 0.96 11.29 -2.35
N LYS A 200 0.15 11.34 -3.41
CA LYS A 200 -0.46 12.57 -3.93
C LYS A 200 -1.71 12.99 -3.15
N TYR A 201 -2.55 12.05 -2.73
CA TYR A 201 -3.92 12.33 -2.29
C TYR A 201 -4.24 11.92 -0.85
N GLN A 202 -3.25 11.47 -0.07
CA GLN A 202 -3.43 11.11 1.32
C GLN A 202 -4.08 12.22 2.17
N LYS A 203 -4.85 11.78 3.16
CA LYS A 203 -5.39 12.61 4.23
C LYS A 203 -4.86 12.08 5.56
N LYS A 204 -4.23 12.97 6.35
CA LYS A 204 -3.65 12.61 7.64
C LYS A 204 -4.68 12.77 8.75
N HIS A 205 -4.81 11.75 9.59
CA HIS A 205 -5.58 11.82 10.83
C HIS A 205 -4.79 11.09 11.91
N GLU A 206 -4.33 11.81 12.93
CA GLU A 206 -3.53 11.22 14.00
C GLU A 206 -4.36 10.22 14.81
N GLY A 207 -3.83 9.00 14.98
CA GLY A 207 -4.47 7.92 15.72
C GLY A 207 -5.82 7.48 15.17
N ARG A 208 -6.08 7.71 13.87
CA ARG A 208 -7.33 7.38 13.17
C ARG A 208 -7.06 6.94 11.73
N ASP A 209 -6.26 5.89 11.57
CA ASP A 209 -5.94 5.32 10.25
C ASP A 209 -7.20 4.89 9.47
N ASP A 210 -8.28 4.52 10.16
CA ASP A 210 -9.60 4.23 9.60
C ASP A 210 -10.20 5.44 8.86
N ILE A 211 -10.13 6.62 9.47
CA ILE A 211 -10.55 7.89 8.85
C ILE A 211 -9.58 8.29 7.74
N ALA A 212 -8.26 8.18 8.01
CA ALA A 212 -7.23 8.53 7.05
C ALA A 212 -7.37 7.75 5.74
N LEU A 213 -7.63 6.44 5.81
CA LEU A 213 -7.84 5.61 4.64
C LEU A 213 -9.10 6.04 3.87
N ARG A 214 -10.24 6.19 4.56
CA ARG A 214 -11.50 6.63 3.93
C ARG A 214 -11.34 7.95 3.19
N ASP A 215 -10.76 8.96 3.84
CA ASP A 215 -10.65 10.30 3.25
C ASP A 215 -9.59 10.33 2.14
N THR A 216 -8.57 9.47 2.22
CA THR A 216 -7.63 9.22 1.12
C THR A 216 -8.33 8.58 -0.07
N LEU A 217 -9.15 7.54 0.12
CA LEU A 217 -9.93 6.90 -0.96
C LEU A 217 -10.83 7.93 -1.66
N LYS A 218 -11.54 8.77 -0.90
CA LYS A 218 -12.36 9.86 -1.46
C LYS A 218 -11.53 10.84 -2.29
N SER A 219 -10.36 11.22 -1.79
CA SER A 219 -9.47 12.14 -2.50
C SER A 219 -8.91 11.51 -3.79
N ILE A 220 -8.59 10.21 -3.78
CA ILE A 220 -8.18 9.46 -4.97
C ILE A 220 -9.32 9.41 -5.98
N ARG A 221 -10.53 9.06 -5.54
CA ARG A 221 -11.71 9.01 -6.42
C ARG A 221 -11.94 10.35 -7.11
N THR A 222 -11.96 11.45 -6.36
CA THR A 222 -12.16 12.79 -6.94
C THR A 222 -11.08 13.13 -7.97
N ALA A 223 -9.83 12.78 -7.72
CA ALA A 223 -8.74 13.01 -8.67
C ALA A 223 -8.93 12.19 -9.96
N LEU A 224 -9.28 10.91 -9.84
CA LEU A 224 -9.45 10.01 -10.99
C LEU A 224 -10.73 10.29 -11.79
N GLN A 225 -11.79 10.81 -11.15
CA GLN A 225 -12.98 11.31 -11.84
C GLN A 225 -12.66 12.54 -12.69
N ALA A 226 -11.76 13.41 -12.21
CA ALA A 226 -11.34 14.59 -12.96
C ALA A 226 -10.37 14.22 -14.11
N ASN A 227 -9.44 13.30 -13.86
CA ASN A 227 -8.52 12.79 -14.86
C ASN A 227 -8.02 11.39 -14.47
N PHE A 228 -8.42 10.36 -15.21
CA PHE A 228 -8.01 8.98 -14.97
C PHE A 228 -6.57 8.74 -15.45
N SER A 229 -5.59 9.13 -14.63
CA SER A 229 -4.17 9.01 -14.94
C SER A 229 -3.33 8.70 -13.70
N CYS A 230 -2.21 8.01 -13.90
CA CYS A 230 -1.23 7.72 -12.86
C CYS A 230 0.20 7.76 -13.42
N VAL A 231 0.68 8.99 -13.63
CA VAL A 231 2.05 9.26 -14.10
C VAL A 231 3.10 8.88 -13.04
N VAL A 232 4.06 8.05 -13.45
CA VAL A 232 5.23 7.64 -12.67
C VAL A 232 6.14 8.85 -12.42
N PRO A 233 6.51 9.14 -11.16
CA PRO A 233 7.38 10.26 -10.82
C PRO A 233 8.86 9.89 -10.98
N GLY A 234 9.23 9.45 -12.18
CA GLY A 234 10.58 9.02 -12.55
C GLY A 234 10.61 8.63 -14.01
N THR A 235 11.80 8.65 -14.59
CA THR A 235 12.06 8.44 -16.01
C THR A 235 11.46 7.11 -16.49
N PRO A 236 10.68 7.12 -17.60
CA PRO A 236 10.46 8.21 -18.55
C PRO A 236 9.15 8.99 -18.34
N TYR A 237 8.56 8.92 -17.14
CA TYR A 237 7.26 9.51 -16.78
C TYR A 237 6.05 8.84 -17.46
N ASP A 238 6.11 7.52 -17.61
CA ASP A 238 4.99 6.73 -18.13
C ASP A 238 3.71 6.90 -17.30
N ASP A 239 2.55 6.83 -17.96
CA ASP A 239 1.27 6.72 -17.27
C ASP A 239 0.88 5.24 -17.12
N LEU A 240 0.80 4.78 -15.86
CA LEU A 240 0.43 3.40 -15.53
C LEU A 240 -1.00 3.04 -15.95
N PHE A 241 -1.85 4.03 -16.23
CA PHE A 241 -3.24 3.86 -16.65
C PHE A 241 -3.46 4.07 -18.14
N GLU A 242 -2.43 4.39 -18.93
CA GLU A 242 -2.56 4.62 -20.38
C GLU A 242 -3.19 3.41 -21.11
N SER A 243 -2.82 2.20 -20.68
CA SER A 243 -3.33 0.95 -21.28
C SER A 243 -4.70 0.49 -20.76
N TYR A 244 -5.35 1.27 -19.88
CA TYR A 244 -6.64 0.88 -19.31
C TYR A 244 -7.77 1.21 -20.27
N ASP A 245 -8.45 0.17 -20.77
CA ASP A 245 -9.72 0.35 -21.49
C ASP A 245 -10.85 0.85 -20.56
N SER A 246 -11.92 1.40 -21.15
CA SER A 246 -13.04 1.98 -20.40
C SER A 246 -13.67 1.00 -19.40
N ASN A 247 -13.81 -0.26 -19.77
CA ASN A 247 -14.34 -1.31 -18.90
C ASN A 247 -13.45 -1.58 -17.68
N ARG A 248 -12.13 -1.54 -17.84
CA ARG A 248 -11.17 -1.67 -16.74
C ARG A 248 -11.21 -0.44 -15.82
N GLN A 249 -11.31 0.76 -16.41
CA GLN A 249 -11.47 2.00 -15.64
C GLN A 249 -12.75 1.97 -14.80
N GLU A 250 -13.89 1.64 -15.41
CA GLU A 250 -15.19 1.53 -14.75
C GLU A 250 -15.18 0.51 -13.61
N LYS A 251 -14.60 -0.68 -13.82
CA LYS A 251 -14.47 -1.70 -12.77
C LYS A 251 -13.66 -1.20 -11.58
N PHE A 252 -12.52 -0.55 -11.83
CA PHE A 252 -11.70 -0.01 -10.74
C PHE A 252 -12.43 1.12 -9.99
N MET A 253 -13.09 2.04 -10.70
CA MET A 253 -13.87 3.11 -10.08
C MET A 253 -15.05 2.56 -9.27
N SER A 254 -15.71 1.51 -9.75
CA SER A 254 -16.80 0.85 -9.02
C SER A 254 -16.33 0.18 -7.72
N GLU A 255 -15.19 -0.52 -7.74
CA GLU A 255 -14.58 -1.06 -6.52
C GLU A 255 -14.18 0.05 -5.55
N LEU A 256 -13.65 1.17 -6.06
CA LEU A 256 -13.29 2.33 -5.25
C LEU A 256 -14.53 2.95 -4.57
N ASP A 257 -15.64 3.09 -5.30
CA ASP A 257 -16.91 3.58 -4.75
C ASP A 257 -17.48 2.64 -3.70
N GLY A 258 -17.47 1.33 -3.97
CA GLY A 258 -17.92 0.32 -3.00
C GLY A 258 -17.08 0.32 -1.72
N PHE A 259 -15.76 0.54 -1.84
CA PHE A 259 -14.90 0.68 -0.66
C PHE A 259 -15.20 1.97 0.11
N ILE A 260 -15.40 3.09 -0.59
CA ILE A 260 -15.75 4.37 0.07
C ILE A 260 -17.09 4.26 0.80
N GLU A 261 -18.11 3.63 0.21
CA GLU A 261 -19.42 3.44 0.87
C GLU A 261 -19.28 2.63 2.17
N ASP A 262 -18.57 1.50 2.11
CA ASP A 262 -18.33 0.67 3.29
C ASP A 262 -17.49 1.40 4.34
N ALA A 263 -16.48 2.16 3.92
CA ALA A 263 -15.67 2.98 4.81
C ALA A 263 -16.50 4.08 5.49
N ASP A 264 -17.40 4.76 4.76
CA ASP A 264 -18.33 5.75 5.29
C ASP A 264 -19.32 5.15 6.29
N ARG A 265 -19.79 3.92 6.06
CA ARG A 265 -20.61 3.21 7.05
C ARG A 265 -19.79 2.81 8.27
N ALA A 266 -18.60 2.27 8.07
CA ALA A 266 -17.76 1.74 9.15
C ALA A 266 -17.31 2.81 10.14
N VAL A 267 -16.86 3.95 9.63
CA VAL A 267 -16.49 5.09 10.47
C VAL A 267 -17.70 5.64 11.23
N ASN A 268 -18.91 5.64 10.68
CA ASN A 268 -20.11 6.16 11.33
C ASN A 268 -20.78 5.16 12.29
N GLU A 269 -20.48 3.87 12.14
CA GLU A 269 -20.95 2.80 13.01
C GLU A 269 -20.45 2.99 14.46
N LYS A 270 -21.26 2.56 15.43
CA LYS A 270 -20.95 2.64 16.87
C LYS A 270 -20.31 1.34 17.37
N ASN A 271 -20.73 0.20 16.83
CA ASN A 271 -20.24 -1.11 17.22
C ASN A 271 -18.95 -1.48 16.47
N LYS A 272 -17.88 -1.78 17.22
CA LYS A 272 -16.57 -2.05 16.65
C LYS A 272 -16.55 -3.32 15.78
N LEU A 273 -17.22 -4.39 16.19
CA LEU A 273 -17.33 -5.61 15.39
C LEU A 273 -18.00 -5.34 14.04
N LYS A 274 -19.15 -4.64 14.02
CA LYS A 274 -19.85 -4.27 12.79
C LYS A 274 -18.98 -3.42 11.88
N ALA A 275 -18.32 -2.40 12.43
CA ALA A 275 -17.40 -1.55 11.67
C ALA A 275 -16.23 -2.36 11.09
N SER A 276 -15.63 -3.25 11.87
CA SER A 276 -14.50 -4.08 11.43
C SER A 276 -14.87 -5.08 10.33
N LYS A 277 -16.12 -5.58 10.30
CA LYS A 277 -16.62 -6.44 9.21
C LYS A 277 -16.65 -5.71 7.87
N LEU A 278 -17.03 -4.43 7.87
CA LEU A 278 -17.06 -3.59 6.68
C LEU A 278 -15.64 -3.36 6.12
N TRP A 279 -14.67 -3.11 7.00
CA TRP A 279 -13.26 -2.99 6.60
C TRP A 279 -12.68 -4.32 6.09
N LYS A 280 -12.93 -5.42 6.81
CA LYS A 280 -12.43 -6.75 6.47
C LYS A 280 -12.87 -7.21 5.08
N LYS A 281 -14.08 -6.84 4.65
CA LYS A 281 -14.58 -7.12 3.29
C LYS A 281 -13.61 -6.67 2.20
N HIS A 282 -12.98 -5.51 2.36
CA HIS A 282 -12.08 -4.90 1.37
C HIS A 282 -10.60 -5.20 1.63
N LEU A 283 -10.21 -5.24 2.90
CA LEU A 283 -8.81 -5.39 3.33
C LEU A 283 -8.37 -6.85 3.45
N GLY A 284 -9.32 -7.79 3.38
CA GLY A 284 -9.07 -9.22 3.31
C GLY A 284 -8.88 -9.89 4.67
N ASN A 285 -8.48 -11.17 4.63
CA ASN A 285 -8.51 -12.03 5.80
C ASN A 285 -7.52 -11.66 6.92
N ARG A 286 -6.45 -10.94 6.58
CA ARG A 286 -5.45 -10.44 7.55
C ARG A 286 -5.97 -9.28 8.41
N PHE A 287 -7.06 -8.62 8.01
CA PHE A 287 -7.69 -7.60 8.85
C PHE A 287 -8.54 -8.29 9.94
N HIS A 288 -8.17 -8.12 11.21
CA HIS A 288 -8.85 -8.76 12.33
C HIS A 288 -10.19 -8.09 12.66
N LEU A 289 -11.14 -8.90 13.13
CA LEU A 289 -12.41 -8.39 13.64
C LEU A 289 -12.21 -7.83 15.05
N ALA A 290 -12.82 -6.67 15.31
CA ALA A 290 -12.82 -6.09 16.64
C ALA A 290 -13.84 -6.79 17.56
N PRO A 291 -13.73 -6.64 18.89
CA PRO A 291 -14.72 -7.16 19.83
C PRO A 291 -16.14 -6.64 19.57
N ASP A 292 -17.16 -7.42 19.96
CA ASP A 292 -18.56 -7.03 19.87
C ASP A 292 -18.95 -6.06 20.98
N GLU A 293 -18.52 -4.82 20.84
CA GLU A 293 -18.82 -3.75 21.78
C GLU A 293 -19.04 -2.42 21.06
N ASN A 294 -19.84 -1.55 21.68
CA ASN A 294 -19.94 -0.16 21.25
C ASN A 294 -18.72 0.61 21.71
N ASP A 295 -18.32 1.59 20.91
CA ASP A 295 -17.25 2.51 21.29
C ASP A 295 -17.60 3.27 22.59
N ALA A 296 -16.65 3.30 23.53
CA ALA A 296 -16.86 3.88 24.85
C ALA A 296 -17.11 5.39 24.79
N GLU A 297 -16.43 6.12 23.90
CA GLU A 297 -16.61 7.57 23.74
C GLU A 297 -17.97 7.87 23.11
N MET A 298 -18.43 7.05 22.17
CA MET A 298 -19.79 7.15 21.67
C MET A 298 -20.84 6.86 22.72
N SER A 299 -20.61 5.85 23.54
CA SER A 299 -21.52 5.50 24.63
C SER A 299 -21.62 6.64 25.65
N LYS A 300 -20.53 7.38 25.89
CA LYS A 300 -20.54 8.62 26.69
C LYS A 300 -21.29 9.75 25.97
N LEU A 301 -21.03 9.97 24.68
CA LEU A 301 -21.67 11.03 23.90
C LEU A 301 -23.19 10.84 23.79
N ASP A 302 -23.65 9.60 23.61
CA ASP A 302 -25.09 9.29 23.59
C ASP A 302 -25.75 9.58 24.93
N LYS A 303 -25.08 9.25 26.05
CA LYS A 303 -25.56 9.61 27.40
C LYS A 303 -25.64 11.13 27.56
N LEU A 304 -24.64 11.87 27.09
CA LEU A 304 -24.65 13.34 27.13
C LEU A 304 -25.78 13.94 26.27
N ARG A 305 -26.03 13.40 25.08
CA ARG A 305 -27.14 13.83 24.22
C ARG A 305 -28.49 13.54 24.84
N ASP A 306 -28.66 12.38 25.47
CA ASP A 306 -29.88 12.04 26.21
C ASP A 306 -30.13 12.99 27.37
N ILE A 307 -29.08 13.33 28.14
CA ILE A 307 -29.15 14.37 29.17
C ILE A 307 -29.54 15.73 28.56
N GLY A 308 -28.89 16.15 27.47
CA GLY A 308 -29.20 17.40 26.78
C GLY A 308 -30.66 17.48 26.31
N ASN A 309 -31.19 16.40 25.71
CA ASN A 309 -32.59 16.32 25.28
C ASN A 309 -33.56 16.41 26.46
N LYS A 310 -33.25 15.75 27.58
CA LYS A 310 -34.05 15.84 28.82
C LYS A 310 -34.07 17.26 29.38
N VAL A 311 -32.96 17.99 29.28
CA VAL A 311 -32.88 19.40 29.67
C VAL A 311 -33.73 20.26 28.75
N LEU A 312 -33.59 20.12 27.42
CA LEU A 312 -34.32 20.90 26.42
C LEU A 312 -35.84 20.67 26.49
N THR A 313 -36.28 19.46 26.82
CA THR A 313 -37.70 19.10 26.96
C THR A 313 -38.28 19.45 28.34
N GLY A 314 -37.48 20.03 29.24
CA GLY A 314 -37.94 20.48 30.56
C GLY A 314 -38.28 19.36 31.55
N ILE A 315 -37.82 18.14 31.28
CA ILE A 315 -38.05 16.96 32.14
C ILE A 315 -36.84 16.62 33.01
N ALA A 316 -35.68 17.23 32.79
CA ALA A 316 -34.48 17.00 33.58
C ALA A 316 -34.62 17.53 35.03
N THR A 317 -34.07 16.76 35.96
CA THR A 317 -33.91 17.05 37.39
C THR A 317 -32.43 16.94 37.77
N THR A 318 -31.99 17.72 38.75
CA THR A 318 -30.63 17.66 39.30
C THR A 318 -30.69 17.10 40.72
N ALA A 319 -30.05 15.95 40.94
CA ALA A 319 -29.94 15.33 42.26
C ALA A 319 -28.98 16.09 43.19
N HIS A 320 -29.06 15.81 44.49
CA HIS A 320 -28.23 16.45 45.53
C HIS A 320 -26.73 16.28 45.33
N ASN A 321 -26.30 15.22 44.64
CA ASN A 321 -24.91 14.95 44.29
C ASN A 321 -24.46 15.63 42.97
N GLY A 322 -25.30 16.49 42.38
CA GLY A 322 -25.01 17.22 41.15
C GLY A 322 -25.24 16.44 39.86
N TYR A 323 -25.72 15.19 39.93
CA TYR A 323 -26.04 14.41 38.72
C TYR A 323 -27.37 14.85 38.10
N ILE A 324 -27.38 15.04 36.79
CA ILE A 324 -28.59 15.38 36.02
C ILE A 324 -29.24 14.10 35.49
N HIS A 325 -30.49 13.84 35.86
CA HIS A 325 -31.29 12.70 35.40
C HIS A 325 -32.80 13.02 35.43
N ALA A 326 -33.68 12.05 35.17
CA ALA A 326 -35.13 12.28 35.03
C ALA A 326 -35.98 11.71 36.19
N ALA A 327 -35.36 11.22 37.26
CA ALA A 327 -36.05 10.40 38.26
C ALA A 327 -36.20 11.09 39.62
N GLU A 328 -35.18 11.83 40.08
CA GLU A 328 -35.14 12.40 41.44
C GLU A 328 -34.31 13.69 41.44
N GLY A 329 -34.69 14.67 42.27
CA GLY A 329 -33.97 15.93 42.43
C GLY A 329 -34.76 17.19 42.09
N VAL A 330 -34.08 18.34 42.05
CA VAL A 330 -34.70 19.64 41.75
C VAL A 330 -34.89 19.76 40.24
N LYS A 331 -36.12 20.05 39.80
CA LYS A 331 -36.45 20.21 38.38
C LYS A 331 -35.68 21.39 37.79
N ASN A 332 -35.06 21.16 36.64
CA ASN A 332 -34.37 22.22 35.91
C ASN A 332 -35.43 23.17 35.36
N VAL A 333 -35.37 24.42 35.80
CA VAL A 333 -36.31 25.46 35.38
C VAL A 333 -35.84 26.02 34.04
N SER A 334 -36.77 26.27 33.11
CA SER A 334 -36.44 27.01 31.89
C SER A 334 -35.86 28.38 32.27
N HIS A 335 -34.64 28.65 31.84
CA HIS A 335 -33.93 29.87 32.17
C HIS A 335 -34.54 31.04 31.39
N ARG A 336 -35.06 32.05 32.09
CA ARG A 336 -35.72 33.22 31.47
C ARG A 336 -34.75 34.32 31.00
N ASN A 337 -33.43 34.18 31.19
CA ASN A 337 -32.49 35.28 30.94
C ASN A 337 -31.92 35.36 29.51
N TYR A 338 -32.52 34.70 28.52
CA TYR A 338 -32.34 35.10 27.13
C TYR A 338 -33.70 35.59 26.63
N GLY A 339 -33.78 36.90 26.40
CA GLY A 339 -35.01 37.60 26.02
C GLY A 339 -35.60 37.02 24.75
N ASN A 340 -36.93 36.91 24.74
CA ASN A 340 -37.67 36.86 23.49
C ASN A 340 -37.57 38.25 22.85
N GLU A 341 -36.66 38.41 21.89
CA GLU A 341 -36.74 39.41 20.82
C GLU A 341 -36.53 38.73 19.47
#